data_AF-A0AAV0BBZ0-F1
#
_entry.id   AF-A0AAV0BBZ0-F1
#
_cell.length_a   1.000
_cell.length_b   1.000
_cell.length_c   1.000
_cell.angle_alpha   90.00
_cell.angle_beta   90.00
_cell.angle_gamma   90.00
#
_symmetry.space_group_name_H-M   'P 1'
#
loop_
_entity.id
_entity.type
_entity.pdbx_description
1 polymer ?
#
loop_
_entity_poly.entity_id
_entity_poly.type
_entity_poly.pdbx_seq_one_letter_code
_entity_poly.pdbx_strand_id
1 'polypeptide(L)' 'AALLEVLDPEQNQLFVDHYINTPIDLSSVLFISTISTPLLDRMEVIELSGYLTEEKLMIAKQHLIPK' A
#
# COMPACT_ATOMS: atom_id res chain seq x y z
N ALA A 1 -1.93 5.13 -15.79
CA ALA A 1 -1.80 6.60 -15.76
C ALA A 1 -2.39 7.15 -14.46
N ALA A 2 -3.67 6.95 -14.15
CA ALA A 2 -4.31 7.54 -12.96
C ALA A 2 -3.69 7.18 -11.60
N LEU A 3 -3.27 5.91 -11.38
CA LEU A 3 -2.66 5.51 -10.10
C LEU A 3 -1.28 6.15 -9.85
N LEU A 4 -0.56 6.51 -10.93
CA LEU A 4 0.77 7.14 -10.80
C LEU A 4 0.66 8.60 -10.33
N GLU A 5 -0.41 9.28 -10.70
CA GLU A 5 -0.71 10.67 -10.34
C GLU A 5 -1.17 10.78 -8.88
N VAL A 6 -1.91 9.80 -8.38
CA VAL A 6 -2.32 9.72 -6.96
C VAL A 6 -1.14 9.45 -6.03
N LEU A 7 -0.14 8.68 -6.50
CA LEU A 7 1.01 8.27 -5.69
C LEU A 7 2.19 9.24 -5.79
N ASP A 8 2.14 10.21 -6.70
CA ASP A 8 3.17 11.23 -6.82
C ASP A 8 2.95 12.30 -5.74
N PRO A 9 3.90 12.51 -4.79
CA PRO A 9 3.76 13.53 -3.74
C PRO A 9 3.57 14.95 -4.28
N GLU A 10 4.01 15.21 -5.51
CA GLU A 10 3.85 16.51 -6.16
C GLU A 10 2.44 16.71 -6.77
N GLN A 11 1.70 15.63 -7.06
CA GLN A 11 0.40 15.68 -7.73
C GLN A 11 -0.78 15.27 -6.82
N ASN A 12 -0.51 14.58 -5.72
CA ASN A 12 -1.54 14.07 -4.80
C ASN A 12 -2.34 15.17 -4.06
N GLN A 13 -1.84 16.41 -3.97
CA GLN A 13 -2.51 17.54 -3.31
C GLN A 13 -3.68 18.10 -4.11
N LEU A 14 -3.67 17.90 -5.42
CA LEU A 14 -4.61 18.50 -6.36
C LEU A 14 -5.27 17.44 -7.23
N PHE A 15 -5.42 16.22 -6.70
CA PHE A 15 -6.01 15.13 -7.46
C PHE A 15 -7.45 15.46 -7.86
N VAL A 16 -7.73 15.43 -9.17
CA VAL A 16 -9.06 15.69 -9.73
C VAL A 16 -9.63 14.39 -10.26
N ASP A 17 -10.67 13.89 -9.61
CA ASP A 17 -11.44 12.78 -10.15
C ASP A 17 -12.36 13.28 -11.29
N HIS A 18 -12.49 12.47 -12.34
CA HIS A 18 -13.27 12.78 -13.54
C HIS A 18 -14.75 12.97 -13.21
N TYR A 19 -15.24 12.38 -12.12
CA TYR A 19 -16.63 12.47 -11.70
C TYR A 19 -16.93 13.73 -10.86
N ILE A 20 -16.01 14.12 -9.98
CA ILE A 20 -16.25 15.16 -8.97
C ILE A 20 -15.64 16.51 -9.37
N ASN A 21 -14.70 16.56 -10.33
CA ASN A 21 -14.09 17.78 -10.90
C ASN A 21 -13.60 18.82 -9.86
N THR A 22 -13.42 18.41 -8.62
CA THR A 22 -12.98 19.24 -7.50
C THR A 22 -11.64 18.68 -7.03
N PRO A 23 -10.61 19.51 -6.77
CA PRO A 23 -9.33 19.05 -6.28
C PRO A 23 -9.50 18.49 -4.86
N ILE A 24 -8.96 17.29 -4.63
CA ILE A 24 -8.92 16.61 -3.34
C ILE A 24 -7.46 16.48 -2.92
N ASP A 25 -7.18 16.81 -1.65
CA ASP A 25 -5.86 16.62 -1.06
C ASP A 25 -5.72 15.19 -0.51
N LEU A 26 -4.79 14.43 -1.10
CA LEU A 26 -4.43 13.07 -0.70
C LEU A 26 -3.07 12.99 0.01
N SER A 27 -2.44 14.12 0.37
CA SER A 27 -1.12 14.15 1.03
C SER A 27 -1.05 13.40 2.36
N SER A 28 -2.17 13.32 3.09
CA SER A 28 -2.23 12.67 4.42
C SER A 28 -2.69 11.21 4.38
N VAL A 29 -2.72 10.59 3.20
CA VAL A 29 -3.23 9.22 3.00
C VAL A 29 -2.06 8.22 2.96
N LEU A 30 -2.16 7.14 3.74
CA LEU A 30 -1.22 6.04 3.68
C LEU A 30 -1.61 5.07 2.55
N PHE A 31 -0.73 4.94 1.55
CA PHE A 31 -0.92 4.00 0.45
C PHE A 31 -0.15 2.70 0.71
N ILE A 32 -0.86 1.56 0.66
CA ILE A 32 -0.29 0.22 0.80
C ILE A 32 -0.65 -0.58 -0.45
N SER A 33 0.35 -1.18 -1.11
CA SER A 33 0.15 -1.99 -2.31
C SER A 33 1.00 -3.25 -2.25
N THR A 34 0.49 -4.36 -2.78
CA THR A 34 1.15 -5.69 -2.75
C THR A 34 1.75 -6.09 -4.10
N ILE A 35 2.01 -5.14 -5.01
CA ILE A 35 2.96 -5.15 -6.17
C ILE A 35 2.39 -4.33 -7.35
N SER A 36 3.24 -3.49 -7.96
CA SER A 36 3.23 -3.23 -9.40
C SER A 36 4.58 -2.66 -9.85
N THR A 37 5.21 -3.27 -10.86
CA THR A 37 6.50 -2.88 -11.42
C THR A 37 6.67 -1.37 -11.75
N PRO A 38 5.65 -0.62 -12.25
CA PRO A 38 5.79 0.81 -12.50
C PRO A 38 5.66 1.72 -11.25
N LEU A 39 5.25 1.19 -10.08
CA LEU A 39 5.15 1.94 -8.82
C LEU A 39 6.38 1.73 -7.92
N LEU A 40 7.26 0.78 -8.26
CA LEU A 40 8.45 0.45 -7.45
C LEU A 40 9.40 1.64 -7.29
N ASP A 41 9.55 2.48 -8.32
CA ASP A 41 10.45 3.63 -8.27
C ASP A 41 9.95 4.76 -7.34
N ARG A 42 8.69 4.69 -6.89
CA ARG A 42 8.01 5.74 -6.11
C ARG A 42 7.51 5.26 -4.75
N MET A 43 7.71 3.98 -4.41
CA MET A 43 7.28 3.38 -3.17
C MET A 43 8.45 2.75 -2.44
N GLU A 44 8.44 2.81 -1.11
CA GLU A 44 9.39 2.04 -0.30
C GLU A 44 9.04 0.56 -0.36
N VAL A 45 10.02 -0.27 -0.74
CA VAL A 45 9.84 -1.72 -0.84
C VAL A 45 10.17 -2.36 0.50
N ILE A 46 9.16 -2.96 1.14
CA ILE A 46 9.33 -3.76 2.36
C ILE A 46 9.27 -5.23 1.97
N GLU A 47 10.42 -5.92 2.04
CA GLU A 47 10.50 -7.36 1.77
C GLU A 47 10.03 -8.17 2.98
N LEU A 48 8.87 -8.80 2.85
CA LEU A 48 8.35 -9.71 3.85
C LEU A 48 8.94 -11.11 3.61
N SER A 49 9.90 -11.49 4.45
CA SER A 49 10.46 -12.84 4.45
C SER A 49 9.39 -13.88 4.82
N GLY A 50 9.45 -15.05 4.21
CA GLY A 50 8.59 -16.17 4.58
C GLY A 50 8.90 -16.68 5.99
N TYR A 51 7.90 -17.29 6.63
CA TYR A 51 8.05 -17.81 7.99
C TYR A 51 8.78 -19.16 8.04
N LEU A 52 9.66 -19.31 9.03
CA LEU A 52 10.22 -20.59 9.45
C LEU A 52 9.15 -21.48 10.08
N THR A 53 9.42 -22.79 10.15
CA THR A 53 8.48 -23.77 10.72
C THR A 53 8.10 -23.44 12.17
N GLU A 54 9.06 -22.99 12.98
CA GLU A 54 8.83 -22.62 14.38
C GLU A 54 7.95 -21.35 14.49
N GLU A 55 8.18 -20.37 13.63
CA GLU A 55 7.38 -19.13 13.56
C GLU A 55 5.95 -19.42 13.12
N LYS A 56 5.77 -20.30 12.12
CA LYS A 56 4.45 -20.77 11.69
C LYS A 56 3.70 -21.43 12.83
N LEU A 57 4.39 -22.23 13.66
CA LEU A 57 3.78 -22.89 14.81
C LEU A 57 3.35 -21.89 15.89
N MET A 58 4.13 -20.82 16.12
CA MET A 58 3.75 -19.73 17.03
C MET A 58 2.56 -18.92 16.49
N ILE A 59 2.57 -18.56 15.21
CA ILE A 59 1.44 -17.87 14.55
C ILE A 59 0.18 -18.73 14.65
N ALA A 60 0.30 -20.04 14.40
CA ALA A 60 -0.83 -20.95 14.49
C ALA A 60 -1.43 -21.00 15.88
N LYS A 61 -0.60 -21.12 16.93
CA LYS A 61 -1.06 -21.16 18.32
C LYS A 61 -1.67 -19.84 18.82
N GLN A 62 -1.16 -18.70 18.34
CA GLN A 62 -1.59 -17.39 18.84
C GLN A 62 -2.78 -16.79 18.05
N HIS A 63 -2.87 -17.07 16.75
CA HIS A 63 -3.78 -16.37 15.85
C HIS A 63 -4.67 -17.28 14.99
N LEU A 64 -4.24 -18.51 14.64
CA LEU A 64 -5.01 -19.39 13.75
C LEU A 64 -5.90 -20.39 14.49
N ILE A 65 -5.43 -20.92 15.63
CA ILE A 65 -6.22 -21.80 16.48
C ILE A 65 -7.04 -20.90 17.41
N PRO A 66 -8.38 -20.83 17.23
CA PRO A 66 -9.22 -20.07 18.14
C PRO A 66 -9.13 -20.70 19.54
N LYS A 67 -9.18 -19.86 20.57
CA LYS A 67 -9.44 -20.35 21.94
C LYS A 67 -10.76 -21.12 22.00
#